data_AF-A0A534VJ19-F1
#
_entry.id   AF-A0A534VJ19-F1
#
_cell.length_a   1.000
_cell.length_b   1.000
_cell.length_c   1.000
_cell.angle_alpha   90.00
_cell.angle_beta   90.00
_cell.angle_gamma   90.00
#
_symmetry.space_group_name_H-M   'P 1'
#
loop_
_entity.id
_entity.type
_entity.pdbx_description
1 polymer ?
#
loop_
_entity_poly.entity_id
_entity_poly.type
_entity_poly.pdbx_seq_one_letter_code
_entity_poly.pdbx_strand_id
1 'polypeptide(L)'
;MPEPAASTVAPVLEVQTGVCYALFAYEVGQSIDLDEAQRRITALKERAPIRHKRRAPHYFAFHPPPLRVTQEVTPLAVGAHRTVDHVDALLYDFGAVSVSYAITFTGPLSRLLTLGEALYDNATLLADSRTRVEQLLASIAPAVGRPRTADVIETYAIFQIIAFTTPCSPGELQTMHAPEMAQILRSERGRLSEQEVRDATSHAISFGAEDLALIDWDAALLFDREADDVRDVLEFANVELLEMRFLDQQLDDALDASYETLSRRRWGPPRMPGVSRAELRQVGRLQVDAALLFEGVNNALKLLGDQYLARVYRLVSDRFHLAEWDASILRKLETLESIYQKMSDAA
;
A
#
# COMPACT_ATOMS: atom_id res chain seq x y z
N MET A 1 -47.43 17.68 26.22
CA MET A 1 -46.57 16.75 25.45
C MET A 1 -45.50 17.58 24.78
N PRO A 2 -44.21 17.32 25.01
CA PRO A 2 -43.17 18.00 24.25
C PRO A 2 -43.17 17.45 22.81
N GLU A 3 -43.04 18.36 21.86
CA GLU A 3 -42.87 18.11 20.43
C GLU A 3 -41.64 17.21 20.19
N PRO A 4 -41.69 16.20 19.31
CA PRO A 4 -40.50 15.45 18.95
C PRO A 4 -39.53 16.41 18.25
N ALA A 5 -38.30 16.51 18.78
CA ALA A 5 -37.22 17.28 18.16
C ALA A 5 -37.11 16.86 16.68
N ALA A 6 -37.30 17.82 15.78
CA ALA A 6 -37.06 17.62 14.36
C ALA A 6 -35.64 17.10 14.19
N SER A 7 -35.51 15.87 13.67
CA SER A 7 -34.23 15.34 13.24
C SER A 7 -33.75 16.24 12.10
N THR A 8 -32.84 17.16 12.41
CA THR A 8 -32.18 18.01 11.44
C THR A 8 -31.33 17.09 10.57
N VAL A 9 -31.87 16.68 9.43
CA VAL A 9 -31.10 16.00 8.39
C VAL A 9 -30.00 16.98 7.98
N ALA A 10 -28.74 16.60 8.19
CA ALA A 10 -27.60 17.42 7.78
C ALA A 10 -27.73 17.73 6.27
N PRO A 11 -27.41 18.97 5.84
CA PRO A 11 -27.50 19.32 4.43
C PRO A 11 -26.62 18.38 3.60
N VAL A 12 -27.12 17.96 2.44
CA VAL A 12 -26.36 17.10 1.52
C VAL A 12 -25.11 17.86 1.06
N LEU A 13 -23.94 17.30 1.34
CA LEU A 13 -22.67 17.85 0.84
C LEU A 13 -22.47 17.45 -0.62
N GLU A 14 -22.14 18.43 -1.45
CA GLU A 14 -21.94 18.28 -2.89
C GLU A 14 -20.48 18.57 -3.24
N VAL A 15 -19.74 17.55 -3.65
CA VAL A 15 -18.36 17.69 -4.11
C VAL A 15 -18.34 18.35 -5.49
N GLN A 16 -17.70 19.52 -5.58
CA GLN A 16 -17.50 20.23 -6.84
C GLN A 16 -16.36 19.62 -7.64
N THR A 17 -15.29 19.20 -6.97
CA THR A 17 -14.12 18.59 -7.62
C THR A 17 -13.46 17.62 -6.65
N GLY A 18 -13.31 16.38 -7.09
CA GLY A 18 -12.59 15.35 -6.35
C GLY A 18 -11.94 14.33 -7.27
N VAL A 19 -10.93 13.64 -6.73
CA VAL A 19 -10.17 12.59 -7.40
C VAL A 19 -9.99 11.43 -6.42
N CYS A 20 -10.35 10.23 -6.85
CA CYS A 20 -10.06 9.00 -6.14
C CYS A 20 -8.82 8.37 -6.78
N TYR A 21 -7.84 7.98 -5.95
CA TYR A 21 -6.67 7.23 -6.38
C TYR A 21 -6.81 5.80 -5.89
N ALA A 22 -6.99 4.85 -6.81
CA ALA A 22 -6.99 3.42 -6.50
C ALA A 22 -5.57 2.88 -6.69
N LEU A 23 -4.96 2.44 -5.60
CA LEU A 23 -3.59 1.96 -5.53
C LEU A 23 -3.55 0.42 -5.51
N PHE A 24 -2.58 -0.15 -6.23
CA PHE A 24 -2.29 -1.57 -6.24
C PHE A 24 -0.77 -1.76 -6.09
N ALA A 25 -0.34 -2.27 -4.95
CA ALA A 25 1.07 -2.54 -4.68
C ALA A 25 1.41 -4.00 -4.98
N TYR A 26 2.58 -4.20 -5.61
CA TYR A 26 3.10 -5.49 -6.04
C TYR A 26 4.55 -5.66 -5.63
N GLU A 27 4.88 -6.86 -5.18
CA GLU A 27 6.23 -7.31 -4.89
C GLU A 27 6.76 -8.03 -6.15
N VAL A 28 7.80 -7.48 -6.75
CA VAL A 28 8.27 -7.83 -8.09
C VAL A 28 9.71 -8.36 -8.15
N GLY A 29 10.43 -8.35 -7.04
CA GLY A 29 11.85 -8.70 -7.05
C GLY A 29 12.52 -8.50 -5.71
N GLN A 30 13.73 -9.00 -5.54
CA GLN A 30 14.51 -8.69 -4.33
C GLN A 30 14.99 -7.22 -4.33
N SER A 31 15.23 -6.66 -5.51
CA SER A 31 15.64 -5.27 -5.68
C SER A 31 15.43 -4.80 -7.10
N ILE A 32 15.43 -3.48 -7.30
CA ILE A 32 15.41 -2.83 -8.60
C ILE A 32 16.55 -1.81 -8.65
N ASP A 33 17.47 -1.96 -9.60
CA ASP A 33 18.38 -0.89 -9.97
C ASP A 33 17.58 0.20 -10.70
N LEU A 34 17.17 1.24 -9.97
CA LEU A 34 16.31 2.29 -10.48
C LEU A 34 16.97 3.11 -11.62
N ASP A 35 18.30 3.25 -11.60
CA ASP A 35 19.03 3.95 -12.66
C ASP A 35 19.08 3.12 -13.94
N GLU A 36 19.34 1.81 -13.85
CA GLU A 36 19.28 0.89 -14.99
C GLU A 36 17.85 0.74 -15.52
N ALA A 37 16.86 0.62 -14.63
CA ALA A 37 15.45 0.61 -15.00
C ALA A 37 15.09 1.89 -15.77
N GLN A 38 15.47 3.06 -15.27
CA GLN A 38 15.25 4.33 -15.97
C GLN A 38 15.88 4.34 -17.37
N ARG A 39 17.15 3.93 -17.49
CA ARG A 39 17.85 3.89 -18.79
C ARG A 39 17.15 2.99 -19.80
N ARG A 40 16.74 1.78 -19.40
CA ARG A 40 16.05 0.81 -20.25
C ARG A 40 14.69 1.32 -20.71
N ILE A 41 13.95 1.86 -19.76
CA ILE A 41 12.65 2.45 -20.01
C ILE A 41 12.79 3.59 -21.02
N THR A 42 13.77 4.49 -20.88
CA THR A 42 14.02 5.55 -21.87
C THR A 42 14.44 5.01 -23.24
N ALA A 43 15.34 4.03 -23.30
CA ALA A 43 15.84 3.47 -24.56
C ALA A 43 14.76 2.76 -25.39
N LEU A 44 13.78 2.12 -24.76
CA LEU A 44 12.66 1.46 -25.44
C LEU A 44 11.64 2.46 -26.04
N LYS A 45 11.69 3.74 -25.64
CA LYS A 45 10.61 4.73 -25.85
C LYS A 45 10.83 5.74 -26.95
N GLU A 46 11.87 5.59 -27.77
CA GLU A 46 11.96 6.30 -29.06
C GLU A 46 10.82 5.91 -30.04
N ARG A 47 9.85 5.06 -29.63
CA ARG A 47 8.73 4.56 -30.46
C ARG A 47 7.30 4.70 -29.88
N ALA A 48 7.10 5.18 -28.63
CA ALA A 48 5.76 5.48 -28.06
C ALA A 48 5.83 6.44 -26.84
N PRO A 49 4.82 7.28 -26.57
CA PRO A 49 4.89 8.30 -25.52
C PRO A 49 4.64 7.69 -24.13
N ILE A 50 5.67 7.63 -23.30
CA ILE A 50 5.51 7.62 -21.84
C ILE A 50 6.17 8.88 -21.31
N ARG A 51 5.41 9.65 -20.54
CA ARG A 51 5.91 10.88 -19.92
C ARG A 51 6.63 10.51 -18.62
N HIS A 52 7.86 10.97 -18.53
CA HIS A 52 8.65 10.88 -17.31
C HIS A 52 8.47 12.16 -16.50
N LYS A 53 7.90 12.06 -15.30
CA LYS A 53 7.97 13.12 -14.30
C LYS A 53 8.91 12.66 -13.19
N ARG A 54 10.12 13.20 -13.18
CA ARG A 54 11.01 13.12 -12.02
C ARG A 54 10.51 14.13 -10.99
N ARG A 55 9.68 13.70 -10.07
CA ARG A 55 9.45 14.41 -8.80
C ARG A 55 9.09 13.33 -7.77
N ALA A 56 10.11 12.88 -7.05
CA ALA A 56 9.86 12.47 -5.68
C ALA A 56 9.38 13.73 -4.92
N PRO A 57 8.46 13.60 -3.97
CA PRO A 57 8.06 14.72 -3.12
C PRO A 57 9.31 15.37 -2.52
N HIS A 58 9.35 16.70 -2.44
CA HIS A 58 10.55 17.45 -2.02
C HIS A 58 11.02 17.11 -0.59
N TYR A 59 10.21 16.41 0.19
CA TYR A 59 10.38 16.19 1.63
C TYR A 59 10.58 14.73 2.04
N PHE A 60 10.31 13.78 1.15
CA PHE A 60 10.66 12.37 1.34
C PHE A 60 12.01 12.18 0.66
N ALA A 61 13.10 12.23 1.43
CA ALA A 61 14.43 12.01 0.88
C ALA A 61 14.68 10.51 0.69
N PHE A 62 13.85 9.86 -0.12
CA PHE A 62 14.11 8.51 -0.59
C PHE A 62 15.51 8.43 -1.22
N HIS A 63 16.29 7.43 -0.82
CA HIS A 63 17.63 7.22 -1.33
C HIS A 63 17.83 5.76 -1.73
N PRO A 64 17.72 5.44 -3.04
CA PRO A 64 17.40 6.33 -4.18
C PRO A 64 15.90 6.74 -4.25
N PRO A 65 15.55 7.84 -4.94
CA PRO A 65 14.15 8.23 -5.14
C PRO A 65 13.40 7.22 -6.03
N PRO A 66 12.14 6.87 -5.70
CA PRO A 66 11.34 5.97 -6.51
C PRO A 66 11.21 6.46 -7.95
N LEU A 67 11.19 5.51 -8.88
CA LEU A 67 11.08 5.81 -10.30
C LEU A 67 9.61 5.83 -10.71
N ARG A 68 9.09 7.01 -11.11
CA ARG A 68 7.72 7.14 -11.65
C ARG A 68 7.69 6.92 -13.16
N VAL A 69 6.74 6.10 -13.62
CA VAL A 69 6.50 5.75 -15.02
C VAL A 69 5.01 5.94 -15.34
N THR A 70 4.68 6.92 -16.18
CA THR A 70 3.29 7.18 -16.59
C THR A 70 2.95 6.52 -17.92
N GLN A 71 2.02 5.57 -17.95
CA GLN A 71 1.59 4.86 -19.15
C GLN A 71 0.26 5.43 -19.65
N GLU A 72 0.12 5.67 -20.96
CA GLU A 72 -1.19 5.98 -21.55
C GLU A 72 -2.07 4.72 -21.60
N VAL A 73 -3.36 4.87 -21.27
CA VAL A 73 -4.30 3.76 -21.15
C VAL A 73 -5.65 4.12 -21.73
N THR A 74 -6.39 3.11 -22.19
CA THR A 74 -7.82 3.31 -22.42
C THR A 74 -8.52 3.39 -21.06
N PRO A 75 -9.29 4.46 -20.77
CA PRO A 75 -10.04 4.59 -19.53
C PRO A 75 -10.81 3.32 -19.16
N LEU A 76 -10.62 2.79 -17.96
CA LEU A 76 -11.31 1.61 -17.45
C LEU A 76 -12.59 2.01 -16.73
N ALA A 77 -13.62 1.17 -16.78
CA ALA A 77 -14.88 1.43 -16.09
C ALA A 77 -14.78 1.04 -14.60
N VAL A 78 -15.28 1.92 -13.72
CA VAL A 78 -15.34 1.71 -12.27
C VAL A 78 -16.71 2.17 -11.79
N GLY A 79 -17.67 1.25 -11.71
CA GLY A 79 -19.08 1.58 -11.45
C GLY A 79 -19.60 2.58 -12.49
N ALA A 80 -20.10 3.74 -12.03
CA ALA A 80 -20.55 4.83 -12.89
C ALA A 80 -19.43 5.76 -13.38
N HIS A 81 -18.19 5.54 -12.91
CA HIS A 81 -17.03 6.36 -13.21
C HIS A 81 -16.09 5.67 -14.20
N ARG A 82 -15.07 6.42 -14.65
CA ARG A 82 -13.96 5.88 -15.43
C ARG A 82 -12.65 6.42 -14.89
N THR A 83 -11.58 5.63 -15.04
CA THR A 83 -10.22 6.13 -14.80
C THR A 83 -9.87 7.22 -15.81
N VAL A 84 -8.86 8.03 -15.51
CA VAL A 84 -8.22 8.89 -16.51
C VAL A 84 -7.50 8.04 -17.58
N ASP A 85 -7.03 8.71 -18.63
CA ASP A 85 -6.36 8.12 -19.80
C ASP A 85 -4.88 7.78 -19.58
N HIS A 86 -4.45 7.73 -18.32
CA HIS A 86 -3.10 7.35 -17.93
C HIS A 86 -3.09 6.64 -16.57
N VAL A 87 -2.02 5.88 -16.35
CA VAL A 87 -1.74 5.15 -15.11
C VAL A 87 -0.31 5.43 -14.71
N ASP A 88 -0.10 5.71 -13.43
CA ASP A 88 1.24 5.87 -12.87
C ASP A 88 1.69 4.56 -12.23
N ALA A 89 2.93 4.16 -12.52
CA ALA A 89 3.63 3.09 -11.81
C ALA A 89 4.85 3.68 -11.10
N LEU A 90 4.96 3.44 -9.80
CA LEU A 90 6.06 3.90 -8.95
C LEU A 90 6.90 2.71 -8.51
N LEU A 91 8.17 2.67 -8.92
CA LEU A 91 9.09 1.57 -8.62
C LEU A 91 10.00 1.94 -7.45
N TYR A 92 10.15 1.02 -6.52
CA TYR A 92 11.02 1.14 -5.35
C TYR A 92 12.25 0.23 -5.50
N ASP A 93 13.38 0.66 -4.97
CA ASP A 93 14.66 -0.05 -5.10
C ASP A 93 14.68 -1.38 -4.35
N PHE A 94 13.85 -1.53 -3.32
CA PHE A 94 13.66 -2.78 -2.57
C PHE A 94 12.75 -3.80 -3.25
N GLY A 95 12.33 -3.58 -4.50
CA GLY A 95 11.60 -4.62 -5.25
C GLY A 95 10.10 -4.45 -5.33
N ALA A 96 9.54 -3.32 -4.90
CA ALA A 96 8.10 -3.06 -4.98
C ALA A 96 7.71 -2.16 -6.17
N VAL A 97 6.48 -2.32 -6.65
CA VAL A 97 5.83 -1.44 -7.62
C VAL A 97 4.41 -1.09 -7.17
N SER A 98 4.12 0.20 -7.02
CA SER A 98 2.75 0.70 -6.85
C SER A 98 2.17 1.15 -8.18
N VAL A 99 0.94 0.75 -8.48
CA VAL A 99 0.17 1.19 -9.66
C VAL A 99 -1.02 2.02 -9.20
N SER A 100 -1.15 3.24 -9.73
CA SER A 100 -2.17 4.21 -9.33
C SER A 100 -3.09 4.59 -10.48
N TYR A 101 -4.39 4.43 -10.28
CA TYR A 101 -5.45 4.89 -11.18
C TYR A 101 -6.15 6.11 -10.57
N ALA A 102 -6.16 7.23 -11.29
CA ALA A 102 -6.96 8.39 -10.91
C ALA A 102 -8.37 8.31 -11.50
N ILE A 103 -9.39 8.58 -10.69
CA ILE A 103 -10.82 8.56 -11.04
C ILE A 103 -11.44 9.87 -10.57
N THR A 104 -11.81 10.74 -11.50
CA THR A 104 -12.44 12.02 -11.16
C THR A 104 -13.92 11.83 -10.77
N PHE A 105 -14.37 12.55 -9.74
CA PHE A 105 -15.76 12.51 -9.31
C PHE A 105 -16.31 13.89 -8.92
N THR A 106 -17.62 14.05 -9.05
CA THR A 106 -18.41 15.22 -8.62
C THR A 106 -19.81 14.78 -8.18
N GLY A 107 -20.50 15.65 -7.45
CA GLY A 107 -21.86 15.43 -6.96
C GLY A 107 -21.91 15.03 -5.48
N PRO A 108 -23.00 14.37 -5.03
CA PRO A 108 -23.23 14.12 -3.61
C PRO A 108 -22.10 13.32 -2.97
N LEU A 109 -21.74 13.66 -1.73
CA LEU A 109 -20.69 12.99 -0.97
C LEU A 109 -20.95 11.48 -0.82
N SER A 110 -22.22 11.09 -0.68
CA SER A 110 -22.66 9.68 -0.70
C SER A 110 -22.26 8.89 -1.96
N ARG A 111 -21.91 9.55 -3.08
CA ARG A 111 -21.37 8.85 -4.26
C ARG A 111 -19.99 8.25 -4.01
N LEU A 112 -19.21 8.78 -3.07
CA LEU A 112 -17.90 8.22 -2.73
C LEU A 112 -18.05 6.82 -2.14
N LEU A 113 -19.13 6.56 -1.38
CA LEU A 113 -19.45 5.22 -0.89
C LEU A 113 -19.69 4.26 -2.05
N THR A 114 -20.50 4.65 -3.04
CA THR A 114 -20.73 3.83 -4.24
C THR A 114 -19.45 3.59 -5.05
N LEU A 115 -18.56 4.58 -5.08
CA LEU A 115 -17.25 4.43 -5.70
C LEU A 115 -16.35 3.47 -4.92
N GLY A 116 -16.32 3.57 -3.59
CA GLY A 116 -15.59 2.64 -2.71
C GLY A 116 -16.05 1.20 -2.89
N GLU A 117 -17.36 0.97 -2.92
CA GLU A 117 -17.92 -0.37 -3.21
C GLU A 117 -17.55 -0.89 -4.61
N ALA A 118 -17.46 0.00 -5.61
CA ALA A 118 -17.06 -0.40 -6.96
C ALA A 118 -15.54 -0.67 -7.06
N LEU A 119 -14.74 -0.17 -6.11
CA LEU A 119 -13.31 -0.41 -6.02
C LEU A 119 -12.97 -1.66 -5.21
N TYR A 120 -13.79 -1.98 -4.20
CA TYR A 120 -13.65 -3.19 -3.39
C TYR A 120 -13.65 -4.44 -4.27
N ASP A 121 -12.58 -5.24 -4.18
CA ASP A 121 -12.34 -6.43 -5.02
C ASP A 121 -12.54 -6.20 -6.54
N ASN A 122 -12.18 -5.02 -7.04
CA ASN A 122 -12.35 -4.72 -8.46
C ASN A 122 -11.41 -5.56 -9.36
N ALA A 123 -11.94 -6.67 -9.86
CA ALA A 123 -11.21 -7.62 -10.70
C ALA A 123 -10.67 -7.01 -12.01
N THR A 124 -11.31 -5.96 -12.55
CA THR A 124 -10.86 -5.33 -13.81
C THR A 124 -9.59 -4.52 -13.59
N LEU A 125 -9.59 -3.65 -12.56
CA LEU A 125 -8.40 -2.87 -12.20
C LEU A 125 -7.27 -3.77 -11.70
N LEU A 126 -7.60 -4.84 -10.98
CA LEU A 126 -6.62 -5.84 -10.54
C LEU A 126 -5.94 -6.53 -11.73
N ALA A 127 -6.73 -7.04 -12.69
CA ALA A 127 -6.17 -7.70 -13.87
C ALA A 127 -5.34 -6.74 -14.74
N ASP A 128 -5.81 -5.50 -14.92
CA ASP A 128 -5.09 -4.48 -15.69
C ASP A 128 -3.78 -4.08 -14.99
N SER A 129 -3.81 -3.81 -13.67
CA SER A 129 -2.60 -3.44 -12.93
C SER A 129 -1.55 -4.55 -12.92
N ARG A 130 -1.96 -5.80 -12.74
CA ARG A 130 -1.07 -6.95 -12.85
C ARG A 130 -0.43 -7.04 -14.23
N THR A 131 -1.23 -6.90 -15.29
CA THR A 131 -0.74 -6.89 -16.68
C THR A 131 0.30 -5.78 -16.89
N ARG A 132 0.08 -4.59 -16.34
CA ARG A 132 1.04 -3.46 -16.44
C ARG A 132 2.34 -3.74 -15.72
N VAL A 133 2.28 -4.31 -14.53
CA VAL A 133 3.46 -4.69 -13.76
C VAL A 133 4.25 -5.74 -14.53
N GLU A 134 3.60 -6.77 -15.05
CA GLU A 134 4.27 -7.82 -15.84
C GLU A 134 4.95 -7.26 -17.11
N GLN A 135 4.28 -6.35 -17.82
CA GLN A 135 4.85 -5.67 -19.00
C GLN A 135 6.04 -4.77 -18.63
N LEU A 136 5.92 -4.01 -17.53
CA LEU A 136 6.99 -3.19 -17.00
C LEU A 136 8.19 -4.05 -16.63
N LEU A 137 7.99 -5.14 -15.88
CA LEU A 137 9.04 -6.08 -15.49
C LEU A 137 9.73 -6.71 -16.69
N ALA A 138 8.98 -7.12 -17.72
CA ALA A 138 9.58 -7.63 -18.95
C ALA A 138 10.52 -6.59 -19.60
N SER A 139 10.18 -5.30 -19.51
CA SER A 139 10.99 -4.21 -20.07
C SER A 139 12.25 -3.88 -19.25
N ILE A 140 12.22 -4.12 -17.94
CA ILE A 140 13.33 -3.83 -17.02
C ILE A 140 13.99 -5.06 -16.43
N ALA A 141 13.70 -6.27 -16.92
CA ALA A 141 14.14 -7.52 -16.29
C ALA A 141 15.63 -7.57 -15.89
N PRO A 142 16.60 -7.03 -16.68
CA PRO A 142 18.01 -7.03 -16.28
C PRO A 142 18.37 -6.07 -15.14
N ALA A 143 17.48 -5.13 -14.81
CA ALA A 143 17.59 -4.22 -13.66
C ALA A 143 17.00 -4.83 -12.37
N VAL A 144 16.27 -5.94 -12.47
CA VAL A 144 15.54 -6.53 -11.34
C VAL A 144 16.35 -7.70 -10.76
N GLY A 145 16.72 -7.58 -9.49
CA GLY A 145 17.34 -8.66 -8.73
C GLY A 145 16.30 -9.73 -8.41
N ARG A 146 16.53 -10.97 -8.84
CA ARG A 146 15.62 -12.13 -8.62
C ARG A 146 14.15 -11.80 -8.94
N PRO A 147 13.83 -11.55 -10.23
CA PRO A 147 12.49 -11.16 -10.63
C PRO A 147 11.44 -12.19 -10.20
N ARG A 148 10.33 -11.70 -9.66
CA ARG A 148 9.14 -12.48 -9.32
C ARG A 148 7.90 -11.60 -9.51
N THR A 149 6.72 -12.19 -9.38
CA THR A 149 5.50 -11.43 -9.12
C THR A 149 4.79 -12.18 -8.02
N ALA A 150 4.80 -11.64 -6.79
CA ALA A 150 4.11 -12.28 -5.69
C ALA A 150 2.59 -12.31 -5.93
N ASP A 151 1.94 -13.30 -5.34
CA ASP A 151 0.47 -13.36 -5.35
C ASP A 151 -0.15 -12.40 -4.32
N VAL A 152 0.59 -12.09 -3.25
CA VAL A 152 0.21 -11.08 -2.26
C VAL A 152 0.21 -9.71 -2.95
N ILE A 153 -0.88 -8.98 -2.74
CA ILE A 153 -1.12 -7.62 -3.25
C ILE A 153 -1.70 -6.79 -2.11
N GLU A 154 -1.44 -5.49 -2.13
CA GLU A 154 -2.15 -4.55 -1.26
C GLU A 154 -2.87 -3.51 -2.10
N THR A 155 -4.12 -3.23 -1.72
CA THR A 155 -4.96 -2.24 -2.38
C THR A 155 -5.36 -1.16 -1.40
N TYR A 156 -5.35 0.09 -1.86
CA TYR A 156 -5.76 1.22 -1.02
C TYR A 156 -6.46 2.30 -1.85
N ALA A 157 -7.52 2.88 -1.31
CA ALA A 157 -8.26 3.95 -1.98
C ALA A 157 -8.04 5.30 -1.28
N ILE A 158 -7.62 6.32 -2.02
CA ILE A 158 -7.48 7.68 -1.49
C ILE A 158 -8.51 8.59 -2.15
N PHE A 159 -9.51 9.03 -1.39
CA PHE A 159 -10.52 9.99 -1.84
C PHE A 159 -10.07 11.41 -1.54
N GLN A 160 -9.55 12.12 -2.54
CA GLN A 160 -9.22 13.53 -2.42
C GLN A 160 -10.41 14.40 -2.83
N ILE A 161 -10.90 15.22 -1.91
CA ILE A 161 -11.88 16.28 -2.14
C ILE A 161 -11.11 17.59 -2.25
N ILE A 162 -11.16 18.22 -3.42
CA ILE A 162 -10.47 19.49 -3.69
C ILE A 162 -11.37 20.68 -3.33
N ALA A 163 -12.67 20.55 -3.60
CA ALA A 163 -13.65 21.60 -3.30
C ALA A 163 -15.07 21.02 -3.18
N PHE A 164 -15.85 21.61 -2.27
CA PHE A 164 -17.30 21.46 -2.21
C PHE A 164 -18.00 22.62 -2.93
N THR A 165 -19.21 22.37 -3.44
CA THR A 165 -20.05 23.39 -4.09
C THR A 165 -20.49 24.46 -3.09
N THR A 166 -20.89 24.03 -1.89
CA THR A 166 -21.10 24.90 -0.73
C THR A 166 -19.90 24.73 0.19
N PRO A 167 -19.22 25.82 0.62
CA PRO A 167 -18.10 25.72 1.53
C PRO A 167 -18.45 24.90 2.77
N CYS A 168 -17.60 23.94 3.10
CA CYS A 168 -17.70 23.09 4.28
C CYS A 168 -16.34 23.09 4.97
N SER A 169 -16.33 23.39 6.26
CA SER A 169 -15.10 23.43 7.05
C SER A 169 -14.64 22.01 7.44
N PRO A 170 -13.33 21.77 7.64
CA PRO A 170 -12.83 20.51 8.19
C PRO A 170 -13.50 20.08 9.51
N GLY A 171 -13.89 21.05 10.35
CA GLY A 171 -14.58 20.78 11.61
C GLY A 171 -16.00 20.26 11.42
N GLU A 172 -16.74 20.77 10.43
CA GLU A 172 -18.07 20.26 10.07
C GLU A 172 -17.98 18.84 9.51
N LEU A 173 -16.97 18.54 8.68
CA LEU A 173 -16.73 17.18 8.19
C LEU A 173 -16.50 16.17 9.33
N GLN A 174 -15.68 16.53 10.31
CA GLN A 174 -15.35 15.67 11.46
C GLN A 174 -16.49 15.50 12.47
N THR A 175 -17.49 16.38 12.47
CA THR A 175 -18.55 16.37 13.49
C THR A 175 -19.90 16.03 12.90
N MET A 176 -20.38 16.81 11.94
CA MET A 176 -21.70 16.65 11.34
C MET A 176 -21.75 15.51 10.31
N HIS A 177 -20.64 15.28 9.60
CA HIS A 177 -20.56 14.28 8.53
C HIS A 177 -19.73 13.04 8.89
N ALA A 178 -19.25 12.91 10.13
CA ALA A 178 -18.46 11.76 10.57
C ALA A 178 -19.10 10.38 10.25
N PRO A 179 -20.42 10.17 10.43
CA PRO A 179 -21.03 8.90 10.05
C PRO A 179 -20.92 8.60 8.54
N GLU A 180 -21.08 9.61 7.69
CA GLU A 180 -20.94 9.47 6.24
C GLU A 180 -19.48 9.24 5.85
N MET A 181 -18.53 9.90 6.52
CA MET A 181 -17.09 9.68 6.30
C MET A 181 -16.68 8.26 6.67
N ALA A 182 -17.14 7.77 7.83
CA ALA A 182 -16.88 6.40 8.27
C ALA A 182 -17.44 5.36 7.30
N GLN A 183 -18.65 5.57 6.76
CA GLN A 183 -19.23 4.69 5.75
C GLN A 183 -18.39 4.67 4.47
N ILE A 184 -17.92 5.83 4.00
CA ILE A 184 -17.03 5.92 2.82
C ILE A 184 -15.71 5.19 3.08
N LEU A 185 -15.06 5.46 4.22
CA LEU A 185 -13.76 4.86 4.58
C LEU A 185 -13.83 3.33 4.68
N ARG A 186 -14.97 2.79 5.13
CA ARG A 186 -15.20 1.34 5.28
C ARG A 186 -15.93 0.69 4.11
N SER A 187 -16.35 1.47 3.11
CA SER A 187 -17.24 1.02 2.04
C SER A 187 -18.48 0.27 2.55
N GLU A 188 -19.06 0.71 3.68
CA GLU A 188 -20.20 0.05 4.34
C GLU A 188 -21.48 0.88 4.21
N ARG A 189 -22.53 0.30 3.59
CA ARG A 189 -23.84 0.96 3.43
C ARG A 189 -24.66 0.96 4.72
N GLY A 190 -24.47 -0.05 5.55
CA GLY A 190 -25.12 -0.19 6.83
C GLY A 190 -24.82 1.00 7.74
N ARG A 191 -25.77 1.33 8.61
CA ARG A 191 -25.52 2.34 9.63
C ARG A 191 -24.48 1.80 10.61
N LEU A 192 -23.32 2.44 10.66
CA LEU A 192 -22.26 2.12 11.61
C LEU A 192 -22.69 2.50 13.04
N SER A 193 -22.22 1.72 14.01
CA SER A 193 -22.36 2.08 15.41
C SER A 193 -21.55 3.35 15.72
N GLU A 194 -21.90 4.09 16.78
CA GLU A 194 -21.09 5.26 17.15
C GLU A 194 -19.64 4.90 17.49
N GLN A 195 -19.39 3.67 17.94
CA GLN A 195 -18.04 3.19 18.21
C GLN A 195 -17.26 2.99 16.90
N GLU A 196 -17.89 2.38 15.90
CA GLU A 196 -17.29 2.19 14.57
C GLU A 196 -17.05 3.52 13.86
N VAL A 197 -17.99 4.48 13.98
CA VAL A 197 -17.80 5.84 13.44
C VAL A 197 -16.58 6.49 14.09
N ARG A 198 -16.46 6.42 15.41
CA ARG A 198 -15.30 7.00 16.13
C ARG A 198 -13.99 6.31 15.76
N ASP A 199 -13.97 4.99 15.62
CA ASP A 199 -12.78 4.24 15.21
C ASP A 199 -12.33 4.65 13.81
N ALA A 200 -13.25 4.60 12.84
CA ALA A 200 -12.97 4.92 11.45
C ALA A 200 -12.46 6.37 11.25
N THR A 201 -12.93 7.31 12.07
CA THR A 201 -12.49 8.72 11.99
C THR A 201 -11.45 9.09 13.03
N SER A 202 -10.84 8.12 13.74
CA SER A 202 -9.93 8.40 14.86
C SER A 202 -8.55 8.89 14.41
N HIS A 203 -8.03 8.35 13.30
CA HIS A 203 -6.76 8.76 12.70
C HIS A 203 -6.97 9.98 11.80
N ALA A 204 -7.29 11.11 12.45
CA ALA A 204 -7.51 12.40 11.81
C ALA A 204 -6.33 13.36 12.02
N ILE A 205 -5.94 14.11 10.99
CA ILE A 205 -4.90 15.13 11.10
C ILE A 205 -5.10 16.27 10.10
N SER A 206 -4.77 17.49 10.52
CA SER A 206 -4.75 18.70 9.70
C SER A 206 -3.43 19.42 9.89
N PHE A 207 -2.92 20.04 8.83
CA PHE A 207 -1.77 20.94 8.87
C PHE A 207 -2.21 22.37 9.19
N GLY A 208 -3.20 22.86 8.44
CA GLY A 208 -3.84 24.17 8.56
C GLY A 208 -5.29 24.08 9.03
N ALA A 209 -6.03 25.17 8.81
CA ALA A 209 -7.43 25.29 9.23
C ALA A 209 -8.44 24.80 8.17
N GLU A 210 -7.97 24.59 6.93
CA GLU A 210 -8.82 24.31 5.76
C GLU A 210 -8.54 22.93 5.15
N ASP A 211 -7.71 22.11 5.79
CA ASP A 211 -7.38 20.75 5.36
C ASP A 211 -7.75 19.70 6.40
N LEU A 212 -7.97 18.48 5.93
CA LEU A 212 -8.21 17.31 6.78
C LEU A 212 -7.78 16.03 6.05
N ALA A 213 -7.00 15.21 6.73
CA ALA A 213 -6.78 13.83 6.37
C ALA A 213 -7.45 12.92 7.40
N LEU A 214 -8.31 12.02 6.93
CA LEU A 214 -8.84 10.89 7.68
C LEU A 214 -8.25 9.62 7.08
N ILE A 215 -7.61 8.80 7.91
CA ILE A 215 -6.87 7.61 7.46
C ILE A 215 -7.53 6.38 8.10
N ASP A 216 -7.93 5.43 7.29
CA ASP A 216 -8.46 4.13 7.74
C ASP A 216 -7.69 2.99 7.06
N TRP A 217 -8.08 1.75 7.35
CA TRP A 217 -7.43 0.52 6.92
C TRP A 217 -7.53 0.30 5.40
N ASP A 218 -8.70 0.49 4.80
CA ASP A 218 -8.91 0.23 3.36
C ASP A 218 -8.86 1.52 2.52
N ALA A 219 -9.04 2.67 3.15
CA ALA A 219 -9.11 3.94 2.47
C ALA A 219 -8.69 5.14 3.32
N ALA A 220 -8.34 6.23 2.66
CA ALA A 220 -8.18 7.56 3.24
C ALA A 220 -9.10 8.56 2.56
N LEU A 221 -9.51 9.59 3.30
CA LEU A 221 -10.21 10.75 2.78
C LEU A 221 -9.38 12.00 3.07
N LEU A 222 -9.02 12.73 2.00
CA LEU A 222 -8.23 13.94 2.05
C LEU A 222 -9.09 15.10 1.57
N PHE A 223 -9.47 16.01 2.47
CA PHE A 223 -10.00 17.31 2.09
C PHE A 223 -8.85 18.30 2.05
N ASP A 224 -8.25 18.46 0.87
CA ASP A 224 -7.12 19.35 0.63
C ASP A 224 -6.92 19.57 -0.88
N ARG A 225 -6.57 20.80 -1.26
CA ARG A 225 -6.26 21.20 -2.63
C ARG A 225 -4.88 20.72 -3.06
N GLU A 226 -3.93 20.61 -2.13
CA GLU A 226 -2.51 20.32 -2.37
C GLU A 226 -2.06 19.09 -1.57
N ALA A 227 -2.82 18.00 -1.69
CA ALA A 227 -2.61 16.78 -0.91
C ALA A 227 -1.47 15.86 -1.42
N ASP A 228 -0.66 16.30 -2.39
CA ASP A 228 0.27 15.43 -3.11
C ASP A 228 1.27 14.73 -2.16
N ASP A 229 1.86 15.47 -1.21
CA ASP A 229 2.81 14.93 -0.26
C ASP A 229 2.16 13.94 0.73
N VAL A 230 0.90 14.19 1.16
CA VAL A 230 0.15 13.27 2.02
C VAL A 230 -0.20 11.98 1.26
N ARG A 231 -0.60 12.09 -0.02
CA ARG A 231 -0.84 10.91 -0.87
C ARG A 231 0.41 10.07 -1.04
N ASP A 232 1.57 10.69 -1.26
CA ASP A 232 2.83 9.96 -1.40
C ASP A 232 3.19 9.20 -0.11
N VAL A 233 2.92 9.77 1.08
CA VAL A 233 3.08 9.08 2.37
C VAL A 233 2.15 7.87 2.49
N LEU A 234 0.87 8.02 2.10
CA LEU A 234 -0.11 6.94 2.14
C LEU A 234 0.21 5.83 1.13
N GLU A 235 0.61 6.19 -0.08
CA GLU A 235 1.05 5.24 -1.12
C GLU A 235 2.27 4.45 -0.66
N PHE A 236 3.23 5.13 -0.02
CA PHE A 236 4.40 4.48 0.54
C PHE A 236 4.04 3.52 1.70
N ALA A 237 3.20 3.95 2.65
CA ALA A 237 2.78 3.09 3.75
C ALA A 237 2.00 1.84 3.28
N ASN A 238 1.24 1.95 2.19
CA ASN A 238 0.57 0.80 1.57
C ASN A 238 1.57 -0.19 0.95
N VAL A 239 2.63 0.33 0.32
CA VAL A 239 3.74 -0.51 -0.19
C VAL A 239 4.50 -1.17 0.97
N GLU A 240 4.74 -0.45 2.06
CA GLU A 240 5.37 -1.02 3.25
C GLU A 240 4.54 -2.15 3.85
N LEU A 241 3.22 -1.97 3.97
CA LEU A 241 2.32 -3.03 4.43
C LEU A 241 2.41 -4.28 3.55
N LEU A 242 2.49 -4.12 2.22
CA LEU A 242 2.70 -5.22 1.28
C LEU A 242 3.99 -5.98 1.60
N GLU A 243 5.10 -5.26 1.71
CA GLU A 243 6.42 -5.85 1.93
C GLU A 243 6.46 -6.62 3.25
N MET A 244 5.83 -6.08 4.30
CA MET A 244 5.73 -6.72 5.59
C MET A 244 4.91 -8.01 5.53
N ARG A 245 3.77 -8.00 4.83
CA ARG A 245 2.94 -9.20 4.63
C ARG A 245 3.62 -10.26 3.78
N PHE A 246 4.32 -9.83 2.74
CA PHE A 246 5.12 -10.73 1.91
C PHE A 246 6.26 -11.37 2.71
N LEU A 247 6.98 -10.58 3.51
CA LEU A 247 8.05 -11.06 4.36
C LEU A 247 7.53 -12.04 5.43
N ASP A 248 6.40 -11.72 6.07
CA ASP A 248 5.75 -12.57 7.06
C ASP A 248 5.35 -13.94 6.48
N GLN A 249 4.79 -13.95 5.25
CA GLN A 249 4.46 -15.19 4.53
C GLN A 249 5.71 -16.00 4.15
N GLN A 250 6.76 -15.35 3.64
CA GLN A 250 8.01 -16.04 3.32
C GLN A 250 8.65 -16.68 4.55
N LEU A 251 8.57 -16.01 5.70
CA LEU A 251 9.10 -16.53 6.95
C LEU A 251 8.28 -17.70 7.49
N ASP A 252 6.95 -17.66 7.35
CA ASP A 252 6.10 -18.80 7.68
C ASP A 252 6.42 -20.03 6.81
N ASP A 253 6.52 -19.84 5.49
CA ASP A 253 6.89 -20.92 4.57
C ASP A 253 8.28 -21.51 4.92
N ALA A 254 9.22 -20.66 5.31
CA ALA A 254 10.57 -21.07 5.72
C ALA A 254 10.57 -21.85 7.05
N LEU A 255 9.75 -21.42 8.02
CA LEU A 255 9.59 -22.09 9.31
C LEU A 255 8.94 -23.47 9.13
N ASP A 256 7.89 -23.56 8.32
CA ASP A 256 7.19 -24.81 8.01
C ASP A 256 8.13 -25.81 7.31
N ALA A 257 8.87 -25.37 6.30
CA ALA A 257 9.86 -26.20 5.62
C ALA A 257 10.97 -26.71 6.57
N SER A 258 11.41 -25.85 7.50
CA SER A 258 12.39 -26.22 8.52
C SER A 258 11.83 -27.25 9.50
N TYR A 259 10.57 -27.11 9.90
CA TYR A 259 9.89 -28.06 10.78
C TYR A 259 9.67 -29.42 10.11
N GLU A 260 9.25 -29.46 8.84
CA GLU A 260 9.15 -30.70 8.07
C GLU A 260 10.48 -31.45 8.02
N THR A 261 11.57 -30.71 7.77
CA THR A 261 12.92 -31.28 7.70
C THR A 261 13.33 -31.91 9.05
N LEU A 262 13.03 -31.23 10.16
CA LEU A 262 13.27 -31.75 11.51
C LEU A 262 12.39 -32.95 11.87
N SER A 263 11.12 -32.95 11.46
CA SER A 263 10.17 -34.02 11.81
C SER A 263 10.45 -35.33 11.08
N ARG A 264 10.88 -35.28 9.81
CA ARG A 264 11.32 -36.46 9.03
C ARG A 264 12.47 -37.23 9.70
N ARG A 265 13.33 -36.53 10.45
CA ARG A 265 14.40 -37.12 11.28
C ARG A 265 13.86 -37.91 12.48
N ARG A 266 12.70 -37.54 13.03
CA ARG A 266 12.14 -38.13 14.26
C ARG A 266 11.41 -39.46 14.03
N TRP A 267 10.94 -39.73 12.81
CA TRP A 267 10.16 -40.93 12.46
C TRP A 267 10.81 -41.82 11.38
N GLY A 268 12.01 -41.49 10.88
CA GLY A 268 12.75 -42.30 9.90
C GLY A 268 13.66 -43.38 10.53
N PRO A 269 14.02 -44.45 9.81
CA PRO A 269 14.97 -45.46 10.29
C PRO A 269 16.37 -44.84 10.55
N PRO A 270 17.14 -45.35 11.54
CA PRO A 270 18.40 -44.75 12.02
C PRO A 270 19.58 -44.76 11.01
N ARG A 271 19.32 -45.03 9.73
CA ARG A 271 20.30 -45.07 8.63
C ARG A 271 20.00 -44.08 7.50
N MET A 272 19.00 -43.21 7.62
CA MET A 272 18.81 -42.13 6.64
C MET A 272 19.89 -41.06 6.81
N PRO A 273 20.45 -40.52 5.70
CA PRO A 273 21.39 -39.41 5.79
C PRO A 273 20.72 -38.23 6.51
N GLY A 274 21.48 -37.52 7.35
CA GLY A 274 21.00 -36.35 8.08
C GLY A 274 20.51 -35.23 7.17
N VAL A 275 20.11 -34.10 7.76
CA VAL A 275 19.70 -32.90 7.02
C VAL A 275 20.68 -32.64 5.88
N SER A 276 20.15 -32.55 4.66
CA SER A 276 21.02 -32.34 3.51
C SER A 276 21.71 -30.98 3.64
N ARG A 277 22.99 -30.90 3.29
CA ARG A 277 23.68 -29.61 3.13
C ARG A 277 22.91 -28.66 2.19
N ALA A 278 22.08 -29.20 1.28
CA ALA A 278 21.21 -28.41 0.42
C ALA A 278 20.03 -27.78 1.18
N GLU A 279 19.40 -28.52 2.10
CA GLU A 279 18.28 -28.04 2.92
C GLU A 279 18.75 -26.95 3.90
N LEU A 280 19.90 -27.16 4.56
CA LEU A 280 20.54 -26.13 5.39
C LEU A 280 20.83 -24.85 4.59
N ARG A 281 21.43 -24.98 3.40
CA ARG A 281 21.72 -23.83 2.54
C ARG A 281 20.47 -23.09 2.09
N GLN A 282 19.35 -23.78 1.89
CA GLN A 282 18.08 -23.17 1.52
C GLN A 282 17.53 -22.32 2.67
N VAL A 283 17.48 -22.85 3.89
CA VAL A 283 17.02 -22.13 5.09
C VAL A 283 17.89 -20.91 5.36
N GLY A 284 19.22 -21.07 5.36
CA GLY A 284 20.14 -19.95 5.57
C GLY A 284 20.04 -18.87 4.49
N ARG A 285 19.73 -19.25 3.24
CA ARG A 285 19.49 -18.29 2.16
C ARG A 285 18.21 -17.50 2.38
N LEU A 286 17.10 -18.16 2.72
CA LEU A 286 15.82 -17.50 3.01
C LEU A 286 15.97 -16.52 4.18
N GLN A 287 16.71 -16.89 5.22
CA GLN A 287 17.00 -15.99 6.35
C GLN A 287 17.74 -14.72 5.91
N VAL A 288 18.80 -14.86 5.10
CA VAL A 288 19.57 -13.71 4.59
C VAL A 288 18.71 -12.84 3.68
N ASP A 289 17.92 -13.44 2.79
CA ASP A 289 17.06 -12.70 1.87
C ASP A 289 15.97 -11.92 2.63
N ALA A 290 15.36 -12.53 3.64
CA ALA A 290 14.37 -11.92 4.52
C ALA A 290 14.96 -10.75 5.32
N ALA A 291 16.17 -10.90 5.87
CA ALA A 291 16.86 -9.83 6.59
C ALA A 291 17.23 -8.65 5.67
N LEU A 292 17.69 -8.93 4.44
CA LEU A 292 18.00 -7.88 3.46
C LEU A 292 16.75 -7.09 3.05
N LEU A 293 15.61 -7.77 2.86
CA LEU A 293 14.35 -7.11 2.55
C LEU A 293 13.88 -6.23 3.71
N PHE A 294 13.91 -6.77 4.93
CA PHE A 294 13.57 -6.05 6.15
C PHE A 294 14.43 -4.78 6.35
N GLU A 295 15.74 -4.88 6.09
CA GLU A 295 16.63 -3.72 6.12
C GLU A 295 16.32 -2.72 5.00
N GLY A 296 15.98 -3.19 3.79
CA GLY A 296 15.59 -2.35 2.66
C GLY A 296 14.37 -1.48 2.97
N VAL A 297 13.30 -2.11 3.46
CA VAL A 297 12.05 -1.44 3.87
C VAL A 297 12.34 -0.42 4.98
N ASN A 298 13.05 -0.83 6.03
CA ASN A 298 13.37 0.07 7.16
C ASN A 298 14.35 1.20 6.81
N ASN A 299 15.19 1.04 5.79
CA ASN A 299 16.10 2.10 5.34
C ASN A 299 15.37 3.17 4.52
N ALA A 300 14.33 2.81 3.76
CA ALA A 300 13.50 3.77 3.04
C ALA A 300 12.80 4.77 3.98
N LEU A 301 12.59 4.38 5.25
CA LEU A 301 11.91 5.16 6.29
C LEU A 301 12.73 6.29 6.93
N LYS A 302 14.05 6.30 6.78
CA LYS A 302 14.93 7.13 7.63
C LYS A 302 14.80 8.65 7.42
N LEU A 303 13.92 9.12 6.55
CA LEU A 303 13.99 10.47 5.99
C LEU A 303 12.63 11.16 5.83
N LEU A 304 11.90 11.28 6.94
CA LEU A 304 10.83 12.27 7.08
C LEU A 304 11.46 13.60 7.49
N GLY A 305 11.83 14.42 6.49
CA GLY A 305 12.42 15.74 6.73
C GLY A 305 11.41 16.79 7.23
N ASP A 306 10.11 16.50 7.09
CA ASP A 306 9.01 17.35 7.48
C ASP A 306 8.26 16.79 8.71
N GLN A 307 8.03 17.64 9.72
CA GLN A 307 7.40 17.25 10.97
C GLN A 307 5.93 16.85 10.81
N TYR A 308 5.20 17.47 9.89
CA TYR A 308 3.81 17.14 9.60
C TYR A 308 3.72 15.80 8.87
N LEU A 309 4.50 15.58 7.81
CA LEU A 309 4.51 14.29 7.12
C LEU A 309 4.97 13.14 8.02
N ALA A 310 5.90 13.40 8.96
CA ALA A 310 6.27 12.43 9.99
C ALA A 310 5.10 12.03 10.91
N ARG A 311 4.16 12.95 11.17
CA ARG A 311 2.94 12.68 11.95
C ARG A 311 1.89 11.96 11.12
N VAL A 312 1.73 12.31 9.84
CA VAL A 312 0.87 11.57 8.89
C VAL A 312 1.34 10.12 8.80
N TYR A 313 2.64 9.90 8.57
CA TYR A 313 3.25 8.58 8.51
C TYR A 313 3.00 7.78 9.81
N ARG A 314 3.16 8.42 10.97
CA ARG A 314 2.88 7.76 12.25
C ARG A 314 1.43 7.31 12.39
N LEU A 315 0.49 8.13 11.93
CA LEU A 315 -0.94 7.78 11.97
C LEU A 315 -1.27 6.60 11.06
N VAL A 316 -0.78 6.61 9.81
CA VAL A 316 -1.00 5.47 8.91
C VAL A 316 -0.28 4.22 9.40
N SER A 317 0.93 4.34 9.96
CA SER A 317 1.66 3.20 10.55
C SER A 317 0.92 2.56 11.71
N ASP A 318 0.34 3.39 12.59
CA ASP A 318 -0.47 2.94 13.71
C ASP A 318 -1.75 2.26 13.19
N ARG A 319 -2.43 2.87 12.20
CA ARG A 319 -3.61 2.29 11.56
C ARG A 319 -3.33 0.96 10.88
N PHE A 320 -2.17 0.82 10.24
CA PHE A 320 -1.74 -0.40 9.56
C PHE A 320 -1.08 -1.43 10.50
N HIS A 321 -0.96 -1.11 11.79
CA HIS A 321 -0.29 -1.95 12.78
C HIS A 321 1.14 -2.33 12.40
N LEU A 322 1.88 -1.45 11.70
CA LEU A 322 3.21 -1.78 11.16
C LEU A 322 4.21 -2.20 12.25
N ALA A 323 4.13 -1.60 13.44
CA ALA A 323 4.97 -1.99 14.57
C ALA A 323 4.69 -3.42 15.09
N GLU A 324 3.46 -3.92 14.94
CA GLU A 324 3.10 -5.29 15.30
C GLU A 324 3.64 -6.28 14.26
N TRP A 325 3.56 -5.90 12.98
CA TRP A 325 4.20 -6.65 11.89
C TRP A 325 5.71 -6.75 12.09
N ASP A 326 6.39 -5.63 12.37
CA ASP A 326 7.83 -5.59 12.70
C ASP A 326 8.17 -6.58 13.80
N ALA A 327 7.46 -6.52 14.92
CA ALA A 327 7.70 -7.40 16.07
C ALA A 327 7.46 -8.87 15.74
N SER A 328 6.44 -9.19 14.94
CA SER A 328 6.16 -10.55 14.47
C SER A 328 7.30 -11.09 13.60
N ILE A 329 7.72 -10.30 12.61
CA ILE A 329 8.78 -10.63 11.64
C ILE A 329 10.12 -10.86 12.35
N LEU A 330 10.52 -9.95 13.24
CA LEU A 330 11.76 -10.09 14.01
C LEU A 330 11.77 -11.39 14.83
N ARG A 331 10.66 -11.70 15.50
CA ARG A 331 10.53 -12.96 16.26
C ARG A 331 10.61 -14.20 15.37
N LYS A 332 10.03 -14.15 14.16
CA LYS A 332 10.11 -15.24 13.17
C LYS A 332 11.54 -15.43 12.66
N LEU A 333 12.26 -14.34 12.37
CA LEU A 333 13.68 -14.34 11.99
C LEU A 333 14.56 -14.97 13.08
N GLU A 334 14.41 -14.55 14.34
CA GLU A 334 15.14 -15.13 15.49
C GLU A 334 14.86 -16.63 15.66
N THR A 335 13.60 -17.03 15.47
CA THR A 335 13.19 -18.44 15.56
C THR A 335 13.85 -19.27 14.45
N LEU A 336 13.85 -18.75 13.21
CA LEU A 336 14.48 -19.41 12.07
C LEU A 336 16.00 -19.54 12.27
N GLU A 337 16.65 -18.50 12.79
CA GLU A 337 18.08 -18.52 13.15
C GLU A 337 18.37 -19.62 14.19
N SER A 338 17.56 -19.71 15.24
CA SER A 338 17.70 -20.73 16.28
C SER A 338 17.58 -22.16 15.71
N ILE A 339 16.64 -22.37 14.79
CA ILE A 339 16.45 -23.66 14.10
C ILE A 339 17.66 -23.98 13.23
N TYR A 340 18.12 -23.01 12.42
CA TYR A 340 19.29 -23.16 11.56
C TYR A 340 20.53 -23.55 12.37
N GLN A 341 20.80 -22.85 13.48
CA GLN A 341 21.93 -23.15 14.36
C GLN A 341 21.87 -24.58 14.90
N LYS A 342 20.70 -25.02 15.41
CA LYS A 342 20.51 -26.39 15.92
C LYS A 342 20.67 -27.45 14.84
N MET A 343 20.25 -27.16 13.60
CA MET A 343 20.41 -28.07 12.48
C MET A 343 21.88 -28.13 12.02
N SER A 344 22.58 -27.01 12.02
CA SER A 344 24.02 -26.92 11.69
C SER A 344 24.88 -27.66 12.72
N ASP A 345 24.59 -27.52 14.01
CA ASP A 345 25.32 -28.22 15.08
C ASP A 345 25.10 -29.74 15.05
N ALA A 346 24.00 -30.19 14.44
CA ALA A 346 23.62 -31.59 14.35
C ALA A 346 24.06 -32.28 13.04
N ALA A 347 24.65 -31.54 12.09
CA ALA A 347 25.12 -32.01 10.78
C ALA A 347 26.63 -32.27 10.80
#